data_AF-A0A4Y2MT52-F1
#
_entry.id   AF-A0A4Y2MT52-F1
#
_cell.length_a   1.000
_cell.length_b   1.000
_cell.length_c   1.000
_cell.angle_alpha   90.00
_cell.angle_beta   90.00
_cell.angle_gamma   90.00
#
_symmetry.space_group_name_H-M   'P 1'
#
loop_
_entity.id
_entity.type
_entity.pdbx_description
1 polymer ?
#
loop_
_entity_poly.entity_id
_entity_poly.type
_entity_poly.pdbx_seq_one_letter_code
_entity_poly.pdbx_strand_id
1 'polypeptide(L)'
;MSICRLATKGIGSLFTKEIASPTKLSFRTTYIVERVIPPPVSRFNAKRPRILKARNFIYKTVEDTDLTDPPDLHVVLTSYVEGIGDVGDVISADPYYAREHLLLPRKADYATPENIEKYANMRKSRSERAKYSSIQAGMLVKVLSKSTFPVFMNHQKPWTIEKKHIHVAFRVEGFFVPEDAIELPSTPIEGPDLEKESTDFAVYVTINNREKVPVRCRLFHVKPGFETAKLSDELYLDKCEPILPEQKELLESMPMPEILDDISASVSLVEKYRIKYLN
;
A
#
# COMPACT_ATOMS: atom_id res chain seq x y z
N MET A 1 44.84 -25.79 -64.89
CA MET A 1 44.97 -26.73 -63.75
C MET A 1 45.11 -25.92 -62.48
N SER A 2 44.46 -26.42 -61.43
CA SER A 2 44.41 -25.96 -60.04
C SER A 2 43.43 -24.83 -59.70
N ILE A 3 42.60 -25.18 -58.73
CA ILE A 3 41.33 -24.62 -58.30
C ILE A 3 41.60 -23.93 -56.97
N CYS A 4 41.44 -22.61 -56.89
CA CYS A 4 41.40 -21.91 -55.60
C CYS A 4 39.94 -21.78 -55.16
N ARG A 5 39.60 -22.59 -54.15
CA ARG A 5 38.28 -22.67 -53.52
C ARG A 5 37.91 -21.32 -52.90
N LEU A 6 36.78 -20.74 -53.33
CA LEU A 6 36.08 -19.70 -52.59
C LEU A 6 35.54 -20.32 -51.30
N ALA A 7 36.13 -19.96 -50.16
CA ALA A 7 35.54 -20.26 -48.86
C ALA A 7 34.24 -19.49 -48.73
N THR A 8 33.12 -20.20 -48.78
CA THR A 8 31.79 -19.69 -48.43
C THR A 8 31.82 -19.25 -46.97
N LYS A 9 31.87 -17.94 -46.73
CA LYS A 9 31.62 -17.38 -45.40
C LYS A 9 30.19 -17.74 -45.03
N GLY A 10 30.03 -18.71 -44.14
CA GLY A 10 28.75 -19.08 -43.57
C GLY A 10 28.09 -17.86 -42.93
N ILE A 11 26.78 -17.75 -43.14
CA ILE A 11 25.85 -16.73 -42.62
C ILE A 11 25.78 -16.72 -41.06
N GLY A 12 26.56 -17.56 -40.38
CA GLY A 12 26.54 -17.74 -38.93
C GLY A 12 27.26 -16.68 -38.09
N SER A 13 27.82 -15.61 -38.67
CA SER A 13 28.50 -14.56 -37.89
C SER A 13 27.72 -13.25 -37.73
N LEU A 14 26.46 -13.17 -38.19
CA LEU A 14 25.64 -11.95 -38.08
C LEU A 14 24.88 -11.84 -36.75
N PHE A 15 24.93 -12.87 -35.91
CA PHE A 15 24.48 -12.78 -34.52
C PHE A 15 25.67 -12.87 -33.59
N THR A 16 26.56 -11.87 -33.66
CA THR A 16 27.24 -11.49 -32.42
C THR A 16 26.12 -11.04 -31.51
N LYS A 17 25.82 -11.85 -30.48
CA LYS A 17 25.02 -11.36 -29.36
C LYS A 17 25.70 -10.07 -28.96
N GLU A 18 25.04 -8.94 -29.18
CA GLU A 18 25.37 -7.75 -28.42
C GLU A 18 25.31 -8.22 -26.98
N ILE A 19 26.48 -8.38 -26.38
CA ILE A 19 26.59 -8.49 -24.94
C ILE A 19 26.16 -7.09 -24.53
N ALA A 20 24.85 -6.91 -24.35
CA ALA A 20 24.31 -5.78 -23.64
C ALA A 20 25.03 -5.83 -22.32
N SER A 21 26.10 -5.03 -22.19
CA SER A 21 26.73 -4.81 -20.91
C SER A 21 25.59 -4.38 -20.02
N PRO A 22 25.29 -5.08 -18.91
CA PRO A 22 24.28 -4.59 -17.99
C PRO A 22 24.68 -3.15 -17.71
N THR A 23 23.72 -2.23 -17.84
CA THR A 23 23.91 -0.82 -17.49
C THR A 23 24.61 -0.83 -16.14
N LYS A 24 25.90 -0.45 -16.11
CA LYS A 24 26.65 -0.32 -14.87
C LYS A 24 26.01 0.87 -14.15
N LEU A 25 24.90 0.61 -13.47
CA LEU A 25 24.35 1.54 -12.52
C LEU A 25 25.47 1.75 -11.51
N SER A 26 25.96 2.99 -11.44
CA SER A 26 26.92 3.36 -10.41
C SER A 26 26.23 3.18 -9.07
N PHE A 27 26.54 2.10 -8.36
CA PHE A 27 26.26 2.01 -6.93
C PHE A 27 27.10 3.10 -6.25
N ARG A 28 26.45 4.06 -5.61
CA ARG A 28 27.12 5.15 -4.87
C ARG A 28 27.36 4.69 -3.45
N THR A 29 28.41 3.91 -3.24
CA THR A 29 28.87 3.53 -1.90
C THR A 29 29.84 4.58 -1.38
N THR A 30 29.72 4.96 -0.11
CA THR A 30 30.58 6.00 0.50
C THR A 30 31.29 5.45 1.72
N TYR A 31 32.61 5.32 1.63
CA TYR A 31 33.46 4.94 2.76
C TYR A 31 34.12 6.18 3.34
N ILE A 32 33.93 6.41 4.64
CA ILE A 32 34.67 7.42 5.37
C ILE A 32 35.95 6.76 5.88
N VAL A 33 37.10 7.31 5.47
CA VAL A 33 38.41 6.73 5.77
C VAL A 33 39.31 7.74 6.48
N GLU A 34 40.08 7.23 7.45
CA GLU A 34 41.16 7.97 8.09
C GLU A 34 42.51 7.53 7.54
N ARG A 35 43.47 8.47 7.45
CA ARG A 35 44.85 8.12 7.11
C ARG A 35 45.50 7.48 8.32
N VAL A 36 46.11 6.30 8.13
CA VAL A 36 46.86 5.62 9.20
C VAL A 36 48.09 6.45 9.60
N ILE A 37 48.75 7.08 8.63
CA ILE A 37 49.91 7.94 8.88
C ILE A 37 49.50 9.40 8.62
N PRO A 38 49.55 10.28 9.63
CA PRO A 38 49.12 11.66 9.46
C PRO A 38 50.08 12.42 8.52
N PRO A 39 49.53 13.25 7.62
CA PRO A 39 50.36 14.05 6.73
C PRO A 39 51.09 15.16 7.51
N PRO A 40 52.27 15.60 7.03
CA PRO A 40 52.96 16.72 7.66
C PRO A 40 52.16 18.01 7.46
N VAL A 41 52.00 18.79 8.53
CA VAL A 41 51.28 20.06 8.50
C VAL A 41 51.99 21.06 7.56
N SER A 42 51.23 21.65 6.63
CA SER A 42 51.72 22.74 5.79
C SER A 42 51.78 24.05 6.58
N ARG A 43 52.66 24.97 6.17
CA ARG A 43 52.67 26.31 6.78
C ARG A 43 51.33 27.01 6.51
N PHE A 44 50.86 27.79 7.47
CA PHE A 44 49.70 28.65 7.31
C PHE A 44 49.89 29.59 6.12
N ASN A 45 48.89 29.71 5.24
CA ASN A 45 48.92 30.50 4.00
C ASN A 45 50.01 30.09 2.97
N ALA A 46 50.54 28.87 3.04
CA ALA A 46 51.44 28.39 1.98
C ALA A 46 50.70 28.32 0.63
N LYS A 47 51.32 28.84 -0.44
CA LYS A 47 50.76 28.84 -1.81
C LYS A 47 50.41 27.43 -2.32
N ARG A 48 51.09 26.40 -1.81
CA ARG A 48 50.75 24.99 -2.06
C ARG A 48 50.89 24.18 -0.77
N PRO A 49 49.99 23.21 -0.53
CA PRO A 49 50.17 22.27 0.58
C PRO A 49 51.43 21.42 0.37
N ARG A 50 51.98 20.87 1.45
CA ARG A 50 53.10 19.92 1.35
C ARG A 50 52.66 18.69 0.57
N ILE A 51 53.53 18.20 -0.30
CA ILE A 51 53.28 17.00 -1.10
C ILE A 51 53.16 15.80 -0.18
N LEU A 52 52.07 15.04 -0.35
CA LEU A 52 51.84 13.78 0.36
C LEU A 52 52.77 12.69 -0.17
N LYS A 53 53.33 11.89 0.73
CA LYS A 53 54.14 10.72 0.35
C LYS A 53 53.24 9.50 0.19
N ALA A 54 53.70 8.48 -0.53
CA ALA A 54 52.98 7.21 -0.73
C ALA A 54 52.43 6.60 0.57
N ARG A 55 53.21 6.63 1.65
CA ARG A 55 52.81 6.14 2.99
C ARG A 55 51.57 6.84 3.57
N ASN A 56 51.26 8.07 3.13
CA ASN A 56 50.10 8.83 3.59
C ASN A 56 48.81 8.46 2.83
N PHE A 57 48.89 7.60 1.81
CA PHE A 57 47.74 7.06 1.08
C PHE A 57 47.29 5.69 1.62
N ILE A 58 47.79 5.31 2.80
CA ILE A 58 47.31 4.13 3.53
C ILE A 58 46.14 4.59 4.40
N TYR A 59 44.99 4.00 4.15
CA TYR A 59 43.73 4.37 4.77
C TYR A 59 43.20 3.23 5.64
N LYS A 60 42.48 3.61 6.70
CA LYS A 60 41.70 2.73 7.54
C LYS A 60 40.25 3.19 7.49
N THR A 61 39.33 2.25 7.26
CA THR A 61 37.90 2.53 7.23
C THR A 61 37.42 2.90 8.63
N VAL A 62 36.73 4.04 8.75
CA VAL A 62 36.14 4.54 9.99
C VAL A 62 34.65 4.20 10.02
N GLU A 63 33.96 4.51 8.93
CA GLU A 63 32.52 4.34 8.82
C GLU A 63 32.16 3.93 7.39
N ASP A 64 31.21 3.03 7.29
CA ASP A 64 30.58 2.62 6.04
C ASP A 64 29.15 3.16 6.06
N THR A 65 28.85 4.13 5.19
CA THR A 65 27.53 4.77 5.17
C THR A 65 26.43 3.83 4.69
N ASP A 66 26.78 2.73 4.04
CA ASP A 66 25.79 1.79 3.49
C ASP A 66 25.18 0.92 4.59
N LEU A 67 25.87 0.79 5.73
CA LEU A 67 25.38 0.07 6.91
C LEU A 67 24.51 0.94 7.83
N THR A 68 24.60 2.26 7.68
CA THR A 68 23.83 3.21 8.49
C THR A 68 22.48 3.50 7.83
N ASP A 69 21.40 3.38 8.60
CA ASP A 69 20.07 3.73 8.11
C ASP A 69 20.00 5.21 7.73
N PRO A 70 19.44 5.54 6.55
CA PRO A 70 19.31 6.93 6.15
C PRO A 70 18.29 7.65 7.04
N PRO A 71 18.51 8.93 7.37
CA PRO A 71 17.57 9.70 8.18
C PRO A 71 16.25 9.89 7.44
N ASP A 72 15.14 9.95 8.19
CA ASP A 72 13.80 10.19 7.66
C ASP A 72 13.76 11.47 6.79
N LEU A 73 12.99 11.43 5.69
CA LEU A 73 12.87 12.55 4.76
C LEU A 73 11.57 13.32 5.00
N HIS A 74 11.69 14.65 5.12
CA HIS A 74 10.55 15.54 5.29
C HIS A 74 10.00 16.02 3.94
N VAL A 75 8.70 15.80 3.71
CA VAL A 75 7.99 16.19 2.49
C VAL A 75 6.65 16.82 2.83
N VAL A 76 6.17 17.69 1.94
CA VAL A 76 4.86 18.33 2.01
C VAL A 76 3.97 17.79 0.91
N LEU A 77 2.75 17.36 1.26
CA LEU A 77 1.84 16.74 0.30
C LEU A 77 1.23 17.79 -0.63
N THR A 78 1.33 17.55 -1.94
CA THR A 78 0.74 18.38 -2.99
C THR A 78 -0.67 17.90 -3.35
N SER A 79 -0.93 16.61 -3.15
CA SER A 79 -2.19 15.93 -3.48
C SER A 79 -2.64 15.06 -2.31
N TYR A 80 -3.95 14.75 -2.24
CA TYR A 80 -4.44 13.77 -1.27
C TYR A 80 -3.84 12.39 -1.56
N VAL A 81 -3.23 11.79 -0.54
CA VAL A 81 -2.65 10.45 -0.60
C VAL A 81 -3.38 9.55 0.40
N GLU A 82 -3.95 8.46 -0.11
CA GLU A 82 -4.76 7.54 0.67
C GLU A 82 -3.99 6.94 1.84
N GLY A 83 -4.55 7.04 3.05
CA GLY A 83 -3.93 6.52 4.28
C GLY A 83 -2.73 7.33 4.78
N ILE A 84 -2.34 8.42 4.11
CA ILE A 84 -1.15 9.23 4.46
C ILE A 84 -1.47 10.68 4.77
N GLY A 85 -2.37 11.35 4.04
CA GLY A 85 -2.70 12.75 4.36
C GLY A 85 -3.36 13.51 3.23
N ASP A 86 -3.76 14.75 3.53
CA ASP A 86 -4.33 15.70 2.57
C ASP A 86 -3.30 16.76 2.15
N VAL A 87 -3.69 17.60 1.20
CA VAL A 87 -2.85 18.66 0.65
C VAL A 87 -2.36 19.61 1.74
N GLY A 88 -1.05 19.87 1.75
CA GLY A 88 -0.38 20.77 2.67
C GLY A 88 0.03 20.14 4.01
N ASP A 89 -0.25 18.86 4.24
CA ASP A 89 0.28 18.15 5.40
C ASP A 89 1.79 17.91 5.24
N VAL A 90 2.55 18.16 6.32
CA VAL A 90 3.99 17.92 6.38
C VAL A 90 4.23 16.58 7.07
N ILE A 91 4.92 15.68 6.38
CA ILE A 91 5.19 14.32 6.85
C ILE A 91 6.68 14.02 6.83
N SER A 92 7.10 13.18 7.76
CA SER A 92 8.41 12.55 7.82
C SER A 92 8.25 11.08 7.47
N ALA A 93 8.93 10.61 6.43
CA ALA A 93 8.78 9.24 5.93
C ALA A 93 10.13 8.63 5.55
N ASP A 94 10.14 7.30 5.35
CA ASP A 94 11.31 6.61 4.83
C ASP A 94 11.81 7.22 3.50
N PRO A 95 13.10 7.51 3.33
CA PRO A 95 13.62 8.20 2.16
C PRO A 95 13.44 7.44 0.84
N TYR A 96 13.39 6.11 0.88
CA TYR A 96 13.13 5.31 -0.32
C TYR A 96 11.67 5.48 -0.75
N TYR A 97 10.74 5.29 0.18
CA TYR A 97 9.31 5.49 -0.06
C TYR A 97 8.98 6.91 -0.53
N ALA A 98 9.50 7.91 0.17
CA ALA A 98 9.26 9.31 -0.17
C ALA A 98 9.76 9.65 -1.58
N ARG A 99 10.93 9.16 -2.01
CA ARG A 99 11.45 9.42 -3.35
C ARG A 99 10.66 8.70 -4.43
N GLU A 100 10.40 7.40 -4.25
CA GLU A 100 9.78 6.56 -5.28
C GLU A 100 8.27 6.79 -5.40
N HIS A 101 7.55 6.90 -4.27
CA HIS A 101 6.09 6.90 -4.26
C HIS A 101 5.47 8.29 -4.10
N LEU A 102 6.19 9.25 -3.54
CA LEU A 102 5.67 10.60 -3.30
C LEU A 102 6.28 11.64 -4.23
N LEU A 103 7.61 11.78 -4.25
CA LEU A 103 8.30 12.82 -5.02
C LEU A 103 8.32 12.50 -6.52
N LEU A 104 8.70 11.28 -6.92
CA LEU A 104 8.78 10.90 -8.33
C LEU A 104 7.42 11.00 -9.05
N PRO A 105 6.29 10.57 -8.46
CA PRO A 105 4.96 10.74 -9.04
C PRO A 105 4.38 12.15 -8.81
N ARG A 106 5.13 13.05 -8.16
CA ARG A 106 4.73 14.44 -7.85
C ARG A 106 3.48 14.53 -6.96
N LYS A 107 3.33 13.61 -6.02
CA LYS A 107 2.29 13.64 -4.97
C LYS A 107 2.70 14.50 -3.77
N ALA A 108 4.00 14.74 -3.61
CA ALA A 108 4.59 15.58 -2.59
C ALA A 108 5.77 16.37 -3.16
N ASP A 109 6.15 17.45 -2.48
CA ASP A 109 7.38 18.21 -2.70
C ASP A 109 8.28 18.16 -1.45
N TYR A 110 9.54 18.55 -1.58
CA TYR A 110 10.43 18.71 -0.43
C TYR A 110 9.89 19.76 0.54
N ALA A 111 10.04 19.50 1.84
CA ALA A 111 9.64 20.42 2.91
C ALA A 111 10.64 21.60 3.06
N THR A 112 10.75 22.44 2.03
CA THR A 112 11.41 23.74 2.13
C THR A 112 10.44 24.76 2.74
N PRO A 113 10.93 25.81 3.45
CA PRO A 113 10.05 26.80 4.06
C PRO A 113 9.11 27.45 3.04
N GLU A 114 9.62 27.74 1.83
CA GLU A 114 8.83 28.28 0.71
C GLU A 114 7.69 27.35 0.27
N ASN A 115 7.94 26.04 0.19
CA ASN A 115 6.94 25.07 -0.21
C ASN A 115 5.87 24.88 0.88
N ILE A 116 6.28 24.85 2.15
CA ILE A 116 5.37 24.72 3.28
C ILE A 116 4.38 25.90 3.27
N GLU A 117 4.88 27.13 3.13
CA GLU A 117 4.01 28.32 3.05
C GLU A 117 3.09 28.29 1.84
N LYS A 118 3.61 27.91 0.67
CA LYS A 118 2.84 27.78 -0.57
C LYS A 118 1.68 26.80 -0.42
N TYR A 119 1.91 25.60 0.13
CA TYR A 119 0.88 24.58 0.28
C TYR A 119 -0.04 24.83 1.48
N ALA A 120 0.43 25.50 2.53
CA ALA A 120 -0.43 25.99 3.60
C ALA A 120 -1.44 27.02 3.09
N ASN A 121 -1.02 27.93 2.20
CA ASN A 121 -1.92 28.90 1.55
C ASN A 121 -2.88 28.20 0.59
N MET A 122 -2.42 27.22 -0.19
CA MET A 122 -3.26 26.42 -1.08
C MET A 122 -4.34 25.64 -0.30
N ARG A 123 -4.00 25.09 0.87
CA ARG A 123 -4.95 24.40 1.74
C ARG A 123 -6.06 25.34 2.24
N LYS A 124 -5.71 26.59 2.56
CA LYS A 124 -6.67 27.62 3.01
C LYS A 124 -7.56 28.16 1.90
N SER A 125 -7.01 28.34 0.70
CA SER A 125 -7.77 28.88 -0.45
C SER A 125 -8.68 27.84 -1.11
N ARG A 126 -8.50 26.55 -0.78
CA ARG A 126 -9.37 25.47 -1.25
C ARG A 126 -10.78 25.65 -0.69
N SER A 127 -11.72 26.04 -1.56
CA SER A 127 -13.15 26.12 -1.25
C SER A 127 -13.80 24.74 -1.08
N GLU A 128 -13.19 23.71 -1.67
CA GLU A 128 -13.68 22.33 -1.63
C GLU A 128 -13.29 21.62 -0.33
N ARG A 129 -14.26 20.99 0.32
CA ARG A 129 -14.03 20.11 1.48
C ARG A 129 -13.12 18.95 1.07
N ALA A 130 -12.35 18.44 2.03
CA ALA A 130 -11.52 17.25 1.86
C ALA A 130 -12.30 16.12 1.16
N LYS A 131 -11.62 15.37 0.27
CA LYS A 131 -12.25 14.33 -0.58
C LYS A 131 -12.98 13.27 0.26
N TYR A 132 -12.37 12.90 1.38
CA TYR A 132 -12.93 11.98 2.36
C TYR A 132 -13.10 12.68 3.71
N SER A 133 -13.91 12.10 4.59
CA SER A 133 -14.15 12.54 5.96
C SER A 133 -12.89 12.46 6.82
N SER A 134 -12.04 11.46 6.58
CA SER A 134 -10.78 11.23 7.28
C SER A 134 -9.71 10.70 6.32
N ILE A 135 -8.45 10.71 6.77
CA ILE A 135 -7.28 10.22 6.00
C ILE A 135 -7.42 8.73 5.66
N GLN A 136 -8.01 7.95 6.57
CA GLN A 136 -8.19 6.50 6.42
C GLN A 136 -9.50 6.12 5.74
N ALA A 137 -10.51 7.01 5.71
CA ALA A 137 -11.82 6.69 5.14
C ALA A 137 -11.73 6.20 3.69
N GLY A 138 -10.87 6.80 2.86
CA GLY A 138 -10.69 6.33 1.48
C GLY A 138 -10.16 4.89 1.38
N MET A 139 -9.25 4.49 2.27
CA MET A 139 -8.74 3.12 2.35
C MET A 139 -9.83 2.17 2.86
N LEU A 140 -10.56 2.55 3.92
CA LEU A 140 -11.66 1.76 4.48
C LEU A 140 -12.77 1.49 3.46
N VAL A 141 -13.16 2.50 2.66
CA VAL A 141 -14.14 2.33 1.58
C VAL A 141 -13.69 1.26 0.59
N LYS A 142 -12.40 1.25 0.21
CA LYS A 142 -11.85 0.25 -0.71
C LYS A 142 -11.79 -1.15 -0.10
N VAL A 143 -11.40 -1.25 1.17
CA VAL A 143 -11.33 -2.54 1.89
C VAL A 143 -12.74 -3.11 2.04
N LEU A 144 -13.68 -2.32 2.56
CA LEU A 144 -15.06 -2.75 2.82
C LEU A 144 -15.83 -3.13 1.54
N SER A 145 -15.57 -2.43 0.43
CA SER A 145 -16.21 -2.75 -0.86
C SER A 145 -15.70 -4.02 -1.51
N LYS A 146 -14.45 -4.44 -1.21
CA LYS A 146 -13.86 -5.70 -1.68
C LYS A 146 -14.12 -6.87 -0.74
N SER A 147 -14.33 -6.63 0.56
CA SER A 147 -14.51 -7.69 1.55
C SER A 147 -15.89 -8.35 1.48
N THR A 148 -15.90 -9.66 1.73
CA THR A 148 -17.09 -10.49 1.89
C THR A 148 -17.23 -10.87 3.36
N PHE A 149 -18.38 -10.58 3.98
CA PHE A 149 -18.62 -10.85 5.40
C PHE A 149 -19.53 -12.07 5.58
N PRO A 150 -19.09 -13.12 6.28
CA PRO A 150 -19.93 -14.26 6.57
C PRO A 150 -20.89 -13.96 7.72
N VAL A 151 -22.17 -14.17 7.47
CA VAL A 151 -23.24 -14.03 8.45
C VAL A 151 -23.73 -15.42 8.81
N PHE A 152 -23.41 -15.84 10.03
CA PHE A 152 -23.75 -17.16 10.55
C PHE A 152 -25.10 -17.13 11.25
N MET A 153 -26.04 -17.94 10.78
CA MET A 153 -27.38 -18.07 11.33
C MET A 153 -27.71 -19.52 11.69
N ASN A 154 -28.71 -19.71 12.56
CA ASN A 154 -29.10 -21.05 12.99
C ASN A 154 -29.88 -21.77 11.86
N HIS A 155 -29.54 -23.03 11.57
CA HIS A 155 -30.27 -23.85 10.61
C HIS A 155 -31.64 -24.38 11.08
N GLN A 156 -31.92 -24.42 12.39
CA GLN A 156 -33.14 -25.06 12.94
C GLN A 156 -34.16 -24.06 13.46
N LYS A 157 -33.69 -22.96 14.03
CA LYS A 157 -34.57 -21.96 14.65
C LYS A 157 -34.90 -20.89 13.61
N PRO A 158 -36.16 -20.42 13.53
CA PRO A 158 -36.49 -19.30 12.66
C PRO A 158 -35.77 -18.04 13.14
N TRP A 159 -35.30 -17.25 12.20
CA TRP A 159 -34.56 -16.01 12.45
C TRP A 159 -34.87 -14.97 11.38
N THR A 160 -34.63 -13.72 11.74
CA THR A 160 -34.78 -12.54 10.89
C THR A 160 -33.49 -11.74 10.98
N ILE A 161 -32.92 -11.32 9.85
CA ILE A 161 -31.65 -10.57 9.87
C ILE A 161 -31.88 -9.16 10.42
N GLU A 162 -31.56 -8.98 11.70
CA GLU A 162 -31.39 -7.67 12.34
C GLU A 162 -29.97 -7.09 12.19
N LYS A 163 -29.82 -5.79 12.46
CA LYS A 163 -28.53 -5.08 12.46
C LYS A 163 -27.50 -5.70 13.42
N LYS A 164 -27.96 -6.27 14.54
CA LYS A 164 -27.13 -6.95 15.54
C LYS A 164 -26.35 -8.13 14.97
N HIS A 165 -26.98 -8.91 14.08
CA HIS A 165 -26.32 -10.06 13.48
C HIS A 165 -25.17 -9.63 12.57
N ILE A 166 -25.39 -8.55 11.82
CA ILE A 166 -24.36 -7.96 10.95
C ILE A 166 -23.25 -7.32 11.80
N HIS A 167 -23.61 -6.63 12.89
CA HIS A 167 -22.64 -6.09 13.84
C HIS A 167 -21.70 -7.17 14.39
N VAL A 168 -22.25 -8.34 14.75
CA VAL A 168 -21.45 -9.49 15.18
C VAL A 168 -20.57 -10.02 14.05
N ALA A 169 -21.09 -10.13 12.82
CA ALA A 169 -20.32 -10.56 11.66
C ALA A 169 -19.09 -9.66 11.40
N PHE A 170 -19.28 -8.33 11.42
CA PHE A 170 -18.17 -7.38 11.32
C PHE A 170 -17.13 -7.60 12.41
N ARG A 171 -17.57 -7.83 13.66
CA ARG A 171 -16.68 -8.04 14.80
C ARG A 171 -15.87 -9.33 14.68
N VAL A 172 -16.45 -10.40 14.12
CA VAL A 172 -15.74 -11.66 13.85
C VAL A 172 -14.62 -11.45 12.85
N GLU A 173 -14.85 -10.64 11.81
CA GLU A 173 -13.85 -10.24 10.81
C GLU A 173 -12.88 -9.13 11.31
N GLY A 174 -13.00 -8.72 12.58
CA GLY A 174 -12.09 -7.74 13.20
C GLY A 174 -12.45 -6.27 12.97
N PHE A 175 -13.60 -5.96 12.38
CA PHE A 175 -14.11 -4.61 12.21
C PHE A 175 -15.02 -4.19 13.37
N PHE A 176 -14.82 -2.97 13.87
CA PHE A 176 -15.69 -2.36 14.88
C PHE A 176 -16.63 -1.34 14.23
N VAL A 177 -17.89 -1.72 14.02
CA VAL A 177 -18.91 -0.89 13.33
C VAL A 177 -20.12 -0.72 14.24
N PRO A 178 -20.58 0.49 14.59
CA PRO A 178 -21.78 0.67 15.41
C PRO A 178 -23.06 0.29 14.65
N GLU A 179 -24.09 -0.18 15.35
CA GLU A 179 -25.37 -0.59 14.74
C GLU A 179 -26.08 0.55 13.98
N ASP A 180 -25.92 1.79 14.44
CA ASP A 180 -26.54 2.97 13.83
C ASP A 180 -25.99 3.26 12.42
N ALA A 181 -24.75 2.84 12.15
CA ALA A 181 -24.09 3.04 10.85
C ALA A 181 -24.51 2.00 9.80
N ILE A 182 -25.24 0.95 10.21
CA ILE A 182 -25.63 -0.17 9.35
C ILE A 182 -27.05 0.04 8.83
N GLU A 183 -27.21 -0.02 7.51
CA GLU A 183 -28.46 0.09 6.77
C GLU A 183 -28.76 -1.26 6.08
N LEU A 184 -29.82 -1.92 6.53
CA LEU A 184 -30.33 -3.18 5.97
C LEU A 184 -31.14 -2.93 4.68
N PRO A 185 -31.26 -3.94 3.80
CA PRO A 185 -32.21 -3.87 2.69
C PRO A 185 -33.65 -3.72 3.19
N SER A 186 -34.51 -3.12 2.37
CA SER A 186 -35.93 -2.90 2.72
C SER A 186 -36.70 -4.21 2.91
N THR A 187 -36.30 -5.26 2.18
CA THR A 187 -36.95 -6.57 2.23
C THR A 187 -36.32 -7.40 3.34
N PRO A 188 -37.09 -7.84 4.35
CA PRO A 188 -36.57 -8.64 5.44
C PRO A 188 -36.10 -10.00 4.91
N ILE A 189 -34.91 -10.42 5.34
CA ILE A 189 -34.36 -11.74 5.03
C ILE A 189 -34.70 -12.65 6.20
N GLU A 190 -35.52 -13.66 5.93
CA GLU A 190 -35.98 -14.64 6.91
C GLU A 190 -35.43 -16.02 6.56
N GLY A 191 -35.28 -16.85 7.59
CA GLY A 191 -34.94 -18.27 7.49
C GLY A 191 -35.69 -19.08 8.56
N PRO A 192 -35.51 -20.40 8.60
CA PRO A 192 -34.36 -21.15 8.11
C PRO A 192 -34.66 -21.89 6.80
N ASP A 193 -34.08 -21.42 5.69
CA ASP A 193 -34.18 -22.05 4.37
C ASP A 193 -32.81 -22.53 3.93
N LEU A 194 -32.62 -23.84 3.76
CA LEU A 194 -31.34 -24.40 3.32
C LEU A 194 -30.97 -23.95 1.89
N GLU A 195 -31.95 -23.58 1.07
CA GLU A 195 -31.72 -23.02 -0.27
C GLU A 195 -30.97 -21.68 -0.24
N LYS A 196 -31.07 -20.93 0.87
CA LYS A 196 -30.36 -19.67 1.09
C LYS A 196 -28.95 -19.87 1.68
N GLU A 197 -28.44 -21.10 1.68
CA GLU A 197 -27.06 -21.35 2.10
C GLU A 197 -26.09 -20.84 1.02
N SER A 198 -25.01 -20.16 1.42
CA SER A 198 -23.98 -19.61 0.53
C SER A 198 -24.47 -18.54 -0.46
N THR A 199 -25.61 -17.91 -0.20
CA THR A 199 -26.14 -16.81 -1.03
C THR A 199 -25.68 -15.44 -0.52
N ASP A 200 -25.54 -14.50 -1.44
CA ASP A 200 -25.03 -13.15 -1.17
C ASP A 200 -26.15 -12.11 -1.05
N PHE A 201 -25.98 -11.13 -0.18
CA PHE A 201 -26.82 -9.93 -0.10
C PHE A 201 -25.97 -8.70 0.22
N ALA A 202 -26.46 -7.51 -0.13
CA ALA A 202 -25.74 -6.27 0.09
C ALA A 202 -26.31 -5.48 1.28
N VAL A 203 -25.42 -4.91 2.08
CA VAL A 203 -25.73 -4.05 3.24
C VAL A 203 -24.99 -2.74 3.06
N TYR A 204 -25.58 -1.62 3.45
CA TYR A 204 -24.89 -0.32 3.42
C TYR A 204 -24.29 0.01 4.78
N VAL A 205 -23.03 0.44 4.78
CA VAL A 205 -22.32 0.93 5.96
C VAL A 205 -21.95 2.39 5.75
N THR A 206 -22.27 3.24 6.72
CA THR A 206 -21.95 4.67 6.67
C THR A 206 -20.73 4.99 7.52
N ILE A 207 -19.68 5.53 6.90
CA ILE A 207 -18.45 5.98 7.57
C ILE A 207 -18.58 7.49 7.85
N ASN A 208 -18.41 7.88 9.12
CA ASN A 208 -18.41 9.28 9.58
C ASN A 208 -19.58 10.13 9.04
N ASN A 209 -20.77 9.51 8.87
CA ASN A 209 -21.98 10.15 8.32
C ASN A 209 -21.81 10.77 6.91
N ARG A 210 -20.76 10.41 6.16
CA ARG A 210 -20.45 11.01 4.85
C ARG A 210 -20.29 9.97 3.74
N GLU A 211 -19.47 8.94 3.95
CA GLU A 211 -19.26 7.91 2.94
C GLU A 211 -20.23 6.75 3.17
N LYS A 212 -21.10 6.47 2.20
CA LYS A 212 -21.94 5.26 2.19
C LYS A 212 -21.29 4.19 1.33
N VAL A 213 -21.06 3.01 1.90
CA VAL A 213 -20.34 1.90 1.25
C VAL A 213 -21.25 0.67 1.19
N PRO A 214 -21.50 0.09 0.00
CA PRO A 214 -22.13 -1.21 -0.10
C PRO A 214 -21.12 -2.30 0.30
N VAL A 215 -21.57 -3.22 1.13
CA VAL A 215 -20.78 -4.32 1.68
C VAL A 215 -21.47 -5.64 1.34
N ARG A 216 -20.70 -6.60 0.81
CA ARG A 216 -21.21 -7.93 0.45
C ARG A 216 -21.23 -8.81 1.70
N CYS A 217 -22.41 -9.32 2.04
CA CYS A 217 -22.61 -10.26 3.13
C CYS A 217 -23.04 -11.60 2.55
N ARG A 218 -22.48 -12.69 3.09
CA ARG A 218 -22.80 -14.06 2.69
C ARG A 218 -23.48 -14.80 3.81
N LEU A 219 -24.60 -15.43 3.53
CA LEU A 219 -25.36 -16.17 4.53
C LEU A 219 -24.84 -17.60 4.68
N PHE A 220 -24.59 -18.02 5.91
CA PHE A 220 -24.20 -19.39 6.26
C PHE A 220 -25.08 -19.94 7.39
N HIS A 221 -25.39 -21.23 7.30
CA HIS A 221 -26.13 -21.94 8.32
C HIS A 221 -25.18 -22.69 9.25
N VAL A 222 -25.24 -22.39 10.55
CA VAL A 222 -24.48 -23.09 11.59
C VAL A 222 -25.16 -24.43 11.89
N LYS A 223 -24.44 -25.50 11.59
CA LYS A 223 -24.79 -26.87 11.95
C LYS A 223 -24.34 -27.15 13.39
N PRO A 224 -25.07 -27.99 14.14
CA PRO A 224 -24.70 -28.34 15.51
C PRO A 224 -23.34 -29.04 15.49
N GLY A 225 -22.42 -28.61 16.37
CA GLY A 225 -21.04 -29.11 16.43
C GLY A 225 -20.03 -28.37 15.55
N PHE A 226 -20.47 -27.41 14.72
CA PHE A 226 -19.59 -26.57 13.87
C PHE A 226 -19.58 -25.10 14.29
N GLU A 227 -19.88 -24.80 15.55
CA GLU A 227 -20.04 -23.42 16.05
C GLU A 227 -18.74 -22.58 15.97
N THR A 228 -17.58 -23.24 16.06
CA THR A 228 -16.25 -22.63 15.93
C THR A 228 -15.59 -22.84 14.57
N ALA A 229 -16.32 -23.35 13.58
CA ALA A 229 -15.75 -23.60 12.25
C ALA A 229 -15.40 -22.25 11.58
N LYS A 230 -14.14 -22.12 11.17
CA LYS A 230 -13.71 -21.05 10.27
C LYS A 230 -14.00 -21.47 8.83
N LEU A 231 -14.49 -20.55 8.02
CA LEU A 231 -14.68 -20.77 6.60
C LEU A 231 -13.32 -20.90 5.91
N SER A 232 -13.27 -21.68 4.83
CA SER A 232 -12.10 -21.71 3.96
C SER A 232 -11.99 -20.40 3.16
N ASP A 233 -10.77 -19.95 2.89
CA ASP A 233 -10.51 -18.70 2.17
C ASP A 233 -11.14 -18.70 0.75
N GLU A 234 -11.27 -19.88 0.13
CA GLU A 234 -11.94 -20.09 -1.16
C GLU A 234 -13.38 -19.56 -1.15
N LEU A 235 -14.09 -19.71 -0.03
CA LEU A 235 -15.48 -19.26 0.14
C LEU A 235 -15.61 -17.75 0.21
N TYR A 236 -14.52 -16.99 0.23
CA TYR A 236 -14.57 -15.52 0.15
C TYR A 236 -14.40 -15.01 -1.27
N LEU A 237 -13.83 -15.83 -2.17
CA LEU A 237 -13.42 -15.44 -3.52
C LEU A 237 -14.52 -15.67 -4.57
N ASP A 238 -15.37 -16.67 -4.37
CA ASP A 238 -16.38 -17.07 -5.34
C ASP A 238 -17.57 -16.10 -5.38
N LYS A 239 -18.10 -15.84 -6.58
CA LYS A 239 -19.37 -15.12 -6.78
C LYS A 239 -20.53 -16.08 -6.52
N CYS A 240 -21.41 -15.69 -5.60
CA CYS A 240 -22.61 -16.46 -5.28
C CYS A 240 -23.88 -15.77 -5.77
N GLU A 241 -24.97 -16.53 -5.78
CA GLU A 241 -26.27 -16.05 -6.19
C GLU A 241 -26.84 -15.06 -5.17
N PRO A 242 -27.52 -13.99 -5.62
CA PRO A 242 -28.11 -13.02 -4.73
C PRO A 242 -29.37 -13.58 -4.04
N ILE A 243 -29.52 -13.36 -2.74
CA ILE A 243 -30.75 -13.70 -1.97
C ILE A 243 -31.95 -12.94 -2.52
N LEU A 244 -31.75 -11.65 -2.80
CA LEU A 244 -32.79 -10.73 -3.25
C LEU A 244 -32.54 -10.37 -4.72
N PRO A 245 -33.52 -10.57 -5.62
CA PRO A 245 -33.35 -10.26 -7.04
C PRO A 245 -33.10 -8.76 -7.28
N GLU A 246 -33.64 -7.88 -6.42
CA GLU A 246 -33.45 -6.43 -6.49
C GLU A 246 -31.98 -6.00 -6.34
N GLN A 247 -31.18 -6.77 -5.61
CA GLN A 247 -29.79 -6.45 -5.33
C GLN A 247 -28.81 -7.06 -6.34
N LYS A 248 -29.30 -7.81 -7.32
CA LYS A 248 -28.48 -8.55 -8.28
C LYS A 248 -27.52 -7.63 -9.04
N GLU A 249 -28.02 -6.55 -9.61
CA GLU A 249 -27.21 -5.60 -10.39
C GLU A 249 -26.11 -4.95 -9.53
N LEU A 250 -26.45 -4.60 -8.28
CA LEU A 250 -25.50 -4.02 -7.33
C LEU A 250 -24.38 -5.02 -7.00
N LEU A 251 -24.74 -6.26 -6.66
CA LEU A 251 -23.79 -7.31 -6.31
C LEU A 251 -22.89 -7.71 -7.47
N GLU A 252 -23.39 -7.68 -8.71
CA GLU A 252 -22.57 -7.94 -9.91
C GLU A 252 -21.56 -6.81 -10.18
N SER A 253 -21.91 -5.56 -9.86
CA SER A 253 -21.03 -4.39 -10.04
C SER A 253 -19.89 -4.30 -9.01
N MET A 254 -20.05 -4.93 -7.85
CA MET A 254 -19.10 -4.83 -6.74
C MET A 254 -17.84 -5.67 -6.99
N PRO A 255 -16.64 -5.14 -6.67
CA PRO A 255 -15.40 -5.90 -6.79
C PRO A 255 -15.38 -7.10 -5.82
N MET A 256 -14.58 -8.11 -6.14
CA MET A 256 -14.32 -9.26 -5.27
C MET A 256 -12.98 -9.10 -4.54
N PRO A 257 -12.79 -9.78 -3.40
CA PRO A 257 -11.49 -9.84 -2.78
C PRO A 257 -10.53 -10.59 -3.72
N GLU A 258 -9.30 -10.09 -3.80
CA GLU A 258 -8.22 -10.70 -4.58
C GLU A 258 -7.24 -11.32 -3.59
N ILE A 259 -6.71 -12.51 -3.88
CA ILE A 259 -5.60 -13.07 -3.10
C ILE A 259 -4.40 -12.14 -3.33
N LEU A 260 -3.98 -11.45 -2.26
CA LEU A 260 -2.78 -10.64 -2.30
C LEU A 260 -1.59 -11.59 -2.07
N ASP A 261 -0.84 -11.88 -3.13
CA ASP A 261 0.40 -12.68 -3.03
C ASP A 261 1.46 -12.01 -2.12
N ASP A 262 1.37 -10.69 -1.96
CA ASP A 262 2.29 -9.90 -1.14
C ASP A 262 1.70 -9.64 0.26
N ILE A 263 2.16 -10.40 1.26
CA ILE A 263 1.87 -10.17 2.70
C ILE A 263 2.22 -8.71 3.10
N SER A 264 3.19 -8.10 2.42
CA SER A 264 3.64 -6.73 2.65
C SER A 264 2.59 -5.64 2.35
N ALA A 265 1.49 -5.98 1.69
CA ALA A 265 0.35 -5.09 1.42
C ALA A 265 -0.65 -5.02 2.59
N SER A 266 -0.60 -5.97 3.52
CA SER A 266 -1.50 -6.00 4.69
C SER A 266 -1.08 -5.03 5.81
N VAL A 267 0.21 -4.70 5.88
CA VAL A 267 0.76 -3.76 6.88
C VAL A 267 0.41 -2.33 6.46
N SER A 268 -0.08 -1.53 7.40
CA SER A 268 -0.42 -0.13 7.12
C SER A 268 0.81 0.62 6.58
N LEU A 269 0.63 1.45 5.55
CA LEU A 269 1.73 2.23 4.94
C LEU A 269 2.47 3.08 5.98
N VAL A 270 1.74 3.56 6.98
CA VAL A 270 2.27 4.37 8.08
C VAL A 270 3.27 3.59 8.91
N GLU A 271 2.92 2.36 9.33
CA GLU A 271 3.83 1.51 10.12
C GLU A 271 5.00 1.02 9.27
N LYS A 272 4.73 0.56 8.05
CA LYS A 272 5.75 0.02 7.13
C LYS A 272 6.83 1.06 6.80
N TYR A 273 6.43 2.30 6.54
CA TYR A 273 7.34 3.37 6.11
C TYR A 273 7.62 4.42 7.18
N ARG A 274 7.33 4.09 8.45
CA ARG A 274 7.61 4.92 9.63
C ARG A 274 7.10 6.36 9.47
N ILE A 275 5.93 6.53 8.85
CA ILE A 275 5.39 7.85 8.51
C ILE A 275 4.95 8.56 9.80
N LYS A 276 5.46 9.76 10.02
CA LYS A 276 5.12 10.63 11.16
C LYS A 276 4.65 11.98 10.63
N TYR A 277 3.62 12.55 11.26
CA TYR A 277 3.19 13.91 10.96
C TYR A 277 4.03 14.91 11.74
N LEU A 278 4.46 15.97 11.07
CA LEU A 278 5.14 17.10 11.70
C LEU A 278 4.10 18.21 11.88
N ASN A 279 3.68 18.41 13.13
CA ASN A 279 2.75 19.46 13.53
C ASN A 279 3.45 20.82 13.65
#